data_AF-A0A3M7MTR7-F1
#
_entry.id   AF-A0A3M7MTR7-F1
#
_cell.length_a   1.000
_cell.length_b   1.000
_cell.length_c   1.000
_cell.angle_alpha   90.00
_cell.angle_beta   90.00
_cell.angle_gamma   90.00
#
_symmetry.space_group_name_H-M   'P 1'
#
loop_
_entity.id
_entity.type
_entity.pdbx_description
1 polymer ?
#
loop_
_entity_poly.entity_id
_entity_poly.type
_entity_poly.pdbx_seq_one_letter_code
_entity_poly.pdbx_strand_id
1 'polypeptide(L)'
;MIEDDAYRRSTQYRLWSFTTSQLSEQRRKTNHLAAEKVRAQFRREIEQAILTPEDEVRLVDWGVRKVQDIAEIIGQARDREGRVGRYRIRSNVVAEHFYLPVPVITSSLRAELDPSITDESIKAPEFLILQALRFTLDVPRVSEVAGRVKQLLAKDVQGTDAYFLYTPSQICLAVWKIADAELLDAYLHAKLAELSTTSTSTTGSGSGSLPEGFAEQLRSTVDDCARLITTTYHDPDDKASRKVLNRISKKLMVCADPDKIDIVA
;
A
#
# COMPACT_ATOMS: atom_id res chain seq x y z
N MET A 1 -6.90 -12.82 -14.18
CA MET A 1 -7.89 -13.45 -13.27
C MET A 1 -9.12 -12.55 -13.18
N ILE A 2 -10.30 -13.07 -12.82
CA ILE A 2 -11.57 -12.29 -12.76
C ILE A 2 -11.44 -11.05 -11.85
N GLU A 3 -10.69 -11.16 -10.76
CA GLU A 3 -10.43 -10.07 -9.82
C GLU A 3 -9.56 -8.95 -10.43
N ASP A 4 -8.57 -9.31 -11.25
CA ASP A 4 -7.74 -8.32 -11.96
C ASP A 4 -8.57 -7.49 -12.93
N ASP A 5 -9.48 -8.14 -13.67
CA ASP A 5 -10.36 -7.47 -14.63
C ASP A 5 -11.39 -6.58 -13.92
N ALA A 6 -11.82 -6.94 -12.72
CA ALA A 6 -12.63 -6.08 -11.87
C ALA A 6 -11.85 -4.82 -11.46
N TYR A 7 -10.61 -4.95 -11.01
CA TYR A 7 -9.77 -3.81 -10.65
C TYR A 7 -9.47 -2.91 -11.86
N ARG A 8 -9.18 -3.49 -13.04
CA ARG A 8 -8.91 -2.73 -14.28
C ARG A 8 -10.09 -1.89 -14.76
N ARG A 9 -11.32 -2.25 -14.39
CA ARG A 9 -12.53 -1.46 -14.68
C ARG A 9 -12.78 -0.34 -13.67
N SER A 10 -12.06 -0.31 -12.55
CA SER A 10 -12.20 0.72 -11.53
C SER A 10 -11.76 2.10 -12.03
N THR A 11 -12.32 3.15 -11.43
CA THR A 11 -11.90 4.54 -11.67
C THR A 11 -10.47 4.79 -11.21
N GLN A 12 -10.04 4.11 -10.13
CA GLN A 12 -8.66 4.20 -9.65
C GLN A 12 -7.69 3.75 -10.75
N TYR A 13 -7.88 2.56 -11.31
CA TYR A 13 -6.98 2.05 -12.35
C TYR A 13 -7.00 2.92 -13.61
N ARG A 14 -8.20 3.34 -14.03
CA ARG A 14 -8.37 4.07 -15.30
C ARG A 14 -7.87 5.51 -15.26
N LEU A 15 -7.95 6.17 -14.11
CA LEU A 15 -7.69 7.61 -13.99
C LEU A 15 -6.47 7.94 -13.13
N TRP A 16 -6.08 7.02 -12.24
CA TRP A 16 -5.10 7.27 -11.18
C TRP A 16 -4.04 6.19 -11.07
N SER A 17 -3.84 5.37 -12.11
CA SER A 17 -2.70 4.46 -12.21
C SER A 17 -1.76 4.87 -13.33
N PHE A 18 -0.49 5.02 -13.01
CA PHE A 18 0.54 5.56 -13.89
C PHE A 18 1.82 4.74 -13.78
N THR A 19 2.68 4.87 -14.79
CA THR A 19 4.10 4.51 -14.65
C THR A 19 4.85 5.65 -13.96
N THR A 20 6.02 5.35 -13.38
CA THR A 20 6.87 6.36 -12.72
C THR A 20 7.21 7.53 -13.65
N SER A 21 7.51 7.24 -14.92
CA SER A 21 7.82 8.27 -15.92
C SER A 21 6.60 9.12 -16.25
N GLN A 22 5.41 8.52 -16.42
CA GLN A 22 4.17 9.25 -16.66
C GLN A 22 3.82 10.18 -15.49
N LEU A 23 3.95 9.71 -14.24
CA LEU A 23 3.67 10.51 -13.06
C LEU A 23 4.64 11.70 -12.96
N SER A 24 5.94 11.48 -13.18
CA SER A 24 6.93 12.55 -13.19
C SER A 24 6.66 13.58 -14.29
N GLU A 25 6.25 13.12 -15.47
CA GLU A 25 5.95 14.00 -16.60
C GLU A 25 4.71 14.83 -16.34
N GLN A 26 3.68 14.23 -15.74
CA GLN A 26 2.45 14.93 -15.38
C GLN A 26 2.70 16.01 -14.33
N ARG A 27 3.54 15.73 -13.32
CA ARG A 27 4.00 16.74 -12.35
C ARG A 27 4.74 17.88 -13.02
N ARG A 28 5.72 17.56 -13.88
CA ARG A 28 6.52 18.56 -14.61
C ARG A 28 5.65 19.45 -15.50
N LYS A 29 4.72 18.86 -16.25
CA LYS A 29 3.77 19.63 -17.09
C LYS A 29 2.88 20.54 -16.25
N THR A 30 2.38 20.05 -15.12
CA THR A 30 1.52 20.84 -14.23
C THR A 30 2.28 22.03 -13.64
N ASN A 31 3.48 21.79 -13.11
CA ASN A 31 4.37 22.83 -12.62
C ASN A 31 4.73 23.85 -13.72
N HIS A 32 5.05 23.39 -14.94
CA HIS A 32 5.35 24.28 -16.07
C HIS A 32 4.20 25.22 -16.39
N LEU A 33 2.98 24.68 -16.53
CA LEU A 33 1.79 25.48 -16.83
C LEU A 33 1.46 26.47 -15.71
N ALA A 34 1.62 26.07 -14.44
CA ALA A 34 1.44 26.94 -13.30
C ALA A 34 2.50 28.07 -13.28
N ALA A 35 3.77 27.72 -13.51
CA ALA A 35 4.87 28.65 -13.58
C ALA A 35 4.71 29.66 -14.72
N GLU A 36 4.23 29.24 -15.90
CA GLU A 36 3.93 30.15 -17.01
C GLU A 36 2.85 31.17 -16.67
N LYS A 37 1.79 30.75 -15.97
CA LYS A 37 0.74 31.67 -15.50
C LYS A 37 1.29 32.70 -14.51
N VAL A 38 2.07 32.24 -13.54
CA VAL A 38 2.73 33.13 -12.57
C VAL A 38 3.68 34.09 -13.28
N ARG A 39 4.49 33.62 -14.23
CA ARG A 39 5.40 34.47 -15.03
C ARG A 39 4.65 35.51 -15.87
N ALA A 40 3.49 35.16 -16.41
CA ALA A 40 2.67 36.09 -17.19
C ALA A 40 2.05 37.20 -16.32
N GLN A 41 1.76 36.90 -15.05
CA GLN A 41 1.09 37.80 -14.11
C GLN A 41 2.06 38.68 -13.30
N PHE A 42 3.32 38.24 -13.13
CA PHE A 42 4.28 38.85 -12.19
C PHE A 42 5.63 39.28 -12.83
N ARG A 43 6.26 40.33 -12.29
CA ARG A 43 7.58 40.86 -12.75
C ARG A 43 8.73 39.87 -12.50
N ARG A 44 9.86 40.06 -13.22
CA ARG A 44 11.12 39.24 -13.17
C ARG A 44 11.62 38.89 -11.75
N GLU A 45 11.31 39.69 -10.74
CA GLU A 45 11.68 39.43 -9.33
C GLU A 45 11.03 38.15 -8.77
N ILE A 46 9.85 37.77 -9.26
CA ILE A 46 9.11 36.58 -8.83
C ILE A 46 9.58 35.31 -9.57
N GLU A 47 10.29 35.48 -10.69
CA GLU A 47 10.83 34.37 -11.49
C GLU A 47 11.87 33.54 -10.70
N GLN A 48 12.62 34.18 -9.80
CA GLN A 48 13.57 33.52 -8.90
C GLN A 48 12.87 32.76 -7.75
N ALA A 49 11.60 33.04 -7.50
CA ALA A 49 10.79 32.43 -6.45
C ALA A 49 9.91 31.28 -6.94
N ILE A 50 9.90 30.97 -8.25
CA ILE A 50 9.11 29.85 -8.80
C ILE A 50 9.58 28.53 -8.18
N LEU A 51 8.64 27.74 -7.67
CA LEU A 51 8.91 26.42 -7.11
C LEU A 51 9.31 25.44 -8.22
N THR A 52 10.30 24.60 -7.94
CA THR A 52 10.61 23.45 -8.79
C THR A 52 9.64 22.30 -8.48
N PRO A 53 9.48 21.32 -9.39
CA PRO A 53 8.65 20.13 -9.13
C PRO A 53 9.02 19.39 -7.84
N GLU A 54 10.31 19.38 -7.49
CA GLU A 54 10.81 18.76 -6.26
C GLU A 54 10.43 19.56 -5.01
N ASP A 55 10.44 20.89 -5.10
CA ASP A 55 9.99 21.76 -4.00
C ASP A 55 8.47 21.58 -3.76
N GLU A 56 7.67 21.40 -4.81
CA GLU A 56 6.24 21.09 -4.71
C GLU A 56 6.00 19.73 -4.05
N VAL A 57 6.71 18.68 -4.47
CA VAL A 57 6.58 17.34 -3.89
C VAL A 57 6.91 17.35 -2.39
N ARG A 58 7.95 18.08 -1.97
CA ARG A 58 8.29 18.25 -0.55
C ARG A 58 7.19 18.95 0.25
N LEU A 59 6.55 19.96 -0.34
CA LEU A 59 5.45 20.68 0.31
C LEU A 59 4.22 19.79 0.44
N VAL A 60 3.90 18.99 -0.58
CA VAL A 60 2.79 18.03 -0.56
C VAL A 60 3.03 16.95 0.49
N ASP A 61 4.23 16.36 0.52
CA ASP A 61 4.61 15.36 1.54
C ASP A 61 4.50 15.93 2.96
N TRP A 62 5.00 17.16 3.18
CA TRP A 62 4.79 17.84 4.47
C TRP A 62 3.30 18.04 4.81
N GLY A 63 2.49 18.43 3.83
CA GLY A 63 1.05 18.63 4.01
C GLY A 63 0.33 17.33 4.38
N VAL A 64 0.65 16.22 3.71
CA VAL A 64 0.11 14.89 4.02
C VAL A 64 0.43 14.50 5.46
N ARG A 65 1.68 14.69 5.92
CA ARG A 65 2.06 14.42 7.31
C ARG A 65 1.31 15.27 8.30
N LYS A 66 1.12 16.55 8.02
CA LYS A 66 0.35 17.43 8.91
C LYS A 66 -1.10 16.99 9.04
N VAL A 67 -1.70 16.52 7.95
CA VAL A 67 -3.05 15.93 7.99
C VAL A 67 -3.06 14.65 8.83
N GLN A 68 -2.03 13.80 8.73
CA GLN A 68 -1.89 12.61 9.57
C GLN A 68 -1.75 12.98 11.05
N ASP A 69 -0.87 13.92 11.41
CA ASP A 69 -0.69 14.43 12.78
C ASP A 69 -2.02 14.93 13.36
N ILE A 70 -2.77 15.72 12.58
CA ILE A 70 -4.09 16.23 12.97
C ILE A 70 -5.08 15.09 13.17
N ALA A 71 -5.09 14.10 12.28
CA ALA A 71 -5.96 12.93 12.40
C ALA A 71 -5.66 12.12 13.67
N GLU A 72 -4.39 11.98 14.06
CA GLU A 72 -3.98 11.35 15.32
C GLU A 72 -4.46 12.15 16.53
N ILE A 73 -4.28 13.47 16.53
CA ILE A 73 -4.74 14.36 17.62
C ILE A 73 -6.27 14.26 17.78
N ILE A 74 -7.02 14.29 16.68
CA ILE A 74 -8.48 14.15 16.69
C ILE A 74 -8.87 12.76 17.20
N GLY A 75 -8.17 11.70 16.75
CA GLY A 75 -8.39 10.34 17.25
C GLY A 75 -8.20 10.23 18.75
N GLN A 76 -7.08 10.74 19.27
CA GLN A 76 -6.78 10.74 20.71
C GLN A 76 -7.75 11.58 21.54
N ALA A 77 -8.23 12.71 21.01
CA ALA A 77 -9.25 13.53 21.68
C ALA A 77 -10.58 12.77 21.80
N ARG A 78 -10.94 12.03 20.76
CA ARG A 78 -12.18 11.24 20.71
C ARG A 78 -12.17 10.01 21.60
N ASP A 79 -11.00 9.39 21.79
CA ASP A 79 -10.79 8.28 22.73
C ASP A 79 -10.92 8.73 24.19
N ARG A 80 -10.49 9.96 24.52
CA ARG A 80 -10.65 10.54 25.87
C ARG A 80 -12.10 10.87 26.25
N GLU A 81 -12.94 11.18 25.27
CA GLU A 81 -14.37 11.47 25.47
C GLU A 81 -15.26 10.21 25.51
N GLY A 82 -14.69 9.00 25.48
CA GLY A 82 -15.43 7.75 25.58
C GLY A 82 -16.38 7.44 24.41
N ARG A 83 -16.41 8.29 23.37
CA ARG A 83 -17.19 8.06 22.15
C ARG A 83 -16.34 7.27 21.16
N VAL A 84 -16.14 5.99 21.45
CA VAL A 84 -15.50 4.99 20.56
C VAL A 84 -16.42 4.76 19.34
N GLY A 85 -16.41 5.73 18.44
CA GLY A 85 -17.18 5.74 17.21
C GLY A 85 -16.25 5.83 16.02
N ARG A 86 -15.52 4.74 15.78
CA ARG A 86 -15.18 4.17 14.46
C ARG A 86 -15.22 5.12 13.24
N TYR A 87 -14.42 6.20 13.23
CA TYR A 87 -13.95 6.81 11.98
C TYR A 87 -12.50 6.39 11.76
N ARG A 88 -12.29 5.07 11.66
CA ARG A 88 -11.10 4.57 10.98
C ARG A 88 -11.35 4.99 9.54
N ILE A 89 -10.55 5.92 9.01
CA ILE A 89 -10.49 6.16 7.56
C ILE A 89 -10.51 4.77 6.94
N ARG A 90 -11.58 4.50 6.21
CA ARG A 90 -11.90 3.19 5.68
C ARG A 90 -10.83 2.89 4.64
N SER A 91 -9.67 2.42 5.11
CA SER A 91 -8.72 1.68 4.31
C SER A 91 -9.41 0.34 4.05
N ASN A 92 -10.38 0.39 3.14
CA ASN A 92 -10.97 -0.79 2.55
C ASN A 92 -9.82 -1.41 1.79
N VAL A 93 -9.22 -2.48 2.30
CA VAL A 93 -8.50 -3.51 1.51
C VAL A 93 -7.96 -4.65 2.39
N VAL A 94 -7.81 -4.53 3.71
CA VAL A 94 -7.18 -5.63 4.46
C VAL A 94 -7.94 -6.01 5.73
N ALA A 95 -8.96 -6.82 5.55
CA ALA A 95 -9.29 -7.91 6.45
C ALA A 95 -10.48 -8.65 5.85
N GLU A 96 -10.24 -9.85 5.31
CA GLU A 96 -10.97 -11.06 5.68
C GLU A 96 -10.47 -12.23 4.81
N HIS A 97 -10.12 -13.34 5.48
CA HIS A 97 -9.86 -14.68 4.91
C HIS A 97 -8.43 -15.01 4.46
N PHE A 98 -7.49 -15.02 5.42
CA PHE A 98 -6.30 -15.88 5.35
C PHE A 98 -6.67 -17.32 5.74
N TYR A 99 -7.43 -18.03 4.90
CA TYR A 99 -7.61 -19.47 5.04
C TYR A 99 -6.71 -20.19 4.03
N LEU A 100 -5.82 -21.04 4.52
CA LEU A 100 -5.14 -22.04 3.69
C LEU A 100 -6.12 -23.21 3.49
N PRO A 101 -6.43 -23.59 2.24
CA PRO A 101 -7.30 -24.73 1.98
C PRO A 101 -6.67 -26.04 2.45
N VAL A 102 -7.50 -26.94 2.98
CA VAL A 102 -7.09 -28.29 3.45
C VAL A 102 -6.21 -29.05 2.44
N PRO A 103 -6.45 -29.01 1.12
CA PRO A 103 -5.60 -29.70 0.15
C PRO A 103 -4.14 -29.22 0.16
N VAL A 104 -3.89 -27.93 0.41
CA VAL A 104 -2.54 -27.36 0.49
C VAL A 104 -1.82 -27.90 1.73
N ILE A 105 -2.49 -27.88 2.88
CA ILE A 105 -1.98 -28.41 4.14
C ILE A 105 -1.67 -29.92 3.98
N THR A 106 -2.57 -30.65 3.32
CA THR A 106 -2.40 -32.09 3.05
C THR A 106 -1.19 -32.36 2.15
N SER A 107 -1.01 -31.57 1.09
CA SER A 107 0.11 -31.73 0.17
C SER A 107 1.47 -31.45 0.82
N SER A 108 1.56 -30.43 1.69
CA SER A 108 2.78 -30.13 2.45
C SER A 108 3.09 -31.22 3.48
N LEU A 109 2.07 -31.71 4.21
CA LEU A 109 2.24 -32.78 5.19
C LEU A 109 2.61 -34.13 4.54
N ARG A 110 2.08 -34.42 3.34
CA ARG A 110 2.50 -35.58 2.54
C ARG A 110 3.97 -35.50 2.12
N ALA A 111 4.44 -34.29 1.82
CA ALA A 111 5.82 -34.07 1.39
C ALA A 111 6.82 -34.10 2.55
N GLU A 112 6.45 -33.62 3.74
CA GLU A 112 7.34 -33.56 4.90
C GLU A 112 7.29 -34.78 5.85
N LEU A 113 6.12 -35.41 6.03
CA LEU A 113 5.94 -36.45 7.05
C LEU A 113 5.57 -37.82 6.48
N ASP A 114 4.41 -37.94 5.83
CA ASP A 114 3.91 -39.25 5.39
C ASP A 114 3.00 -39.12 4.14
N PRO A 115 3.35 -39.79 3.03
CA PRO A 115 2.54 -39.76 1.81
C PRO A 115 1.14 -40.37 1.94
N SER A 116 0.84 -41.12 3.01
CA SER A 116 -0.47 -41.73 3.27
C SER A 116 -1.54 -40.76 3.82
N ILE A 117 -1.14 -39.55 4.22
CA ILE A 117 -2.05 -38.55 4.81
C ILE A 117 -3.15 -38.18 3.80
N THR A 118 -4.42 -38.29 4.18
CA THR A 118 -5.59 -37.93 3.35
C THR A 118 -6.27 -36.66 3.87
N ASP A 119 -7.00 -35.94 3.02
CA ASP A 119 -7.74 -34.74 3.42
C ASP A 119 -8.72 -35.07 4.58
N GLU A 120 -9.33 -36.25 4.55
CA GLU A 120 -10.21 -36.79 5.59
C GLU A 120 -9.46 -37.07 6.89
N SER A 121 -8.20 -37.49 6.85
CA SER A 121 -7.37 -37.67 8.05
C SER A 121 -7.02 -36.35 8.74
N ILE A 122 -7.09 -35.21 8.02
CA ILE A 122 -6.86 -33.87 8.57
C ILE A 122 -8.17 -33.27 9.09
N LYS A 123 -9.29 -33.48 8.37
CA LYS A 123 -10.63 -33.02 8.79
C LYS A 123 -11.14 -33.79 10.02
N ALA A 124 -10.91 -35.11 10.09
CA ALA A 124 -11.44 -35.94 11.17
C ALA A 124 -11.04 -35.50 12.60
N PRO A 125 -9.79 -35.11 12.88
CA PRO A 125 -9.40 -34.59 14.19
C PRO A 125 -9.62 -33.08 14.36
N GLU A 126 -10.06 -32.34 13.34
CA GLU A 126 -10.10 -30.87 13.37
C GLU A 126 -10.90 -30.33 14.56
N PHE A 127 -12.06 -30.94 14.82
CA PHE A 127 -12.93 -30.54 15.92
C PHE A 127 -12.34 -30.89 17.29
N LEU A 128 -11.65 -32.04 17.39
CA LEU A 128 -10.97 -32.46 18.62
C LEU A 128 -9.78 -31.56 18.93
N ILE A 129 -9.03 -31.13 17.92
CA ILE A 129 -7.92 -30.18 18.04
C ILE A 129 -8.45 -28.81 18.47
N LEU A 130 -9.53 -28.32 17.85
CA LEU A 130 -10.17 -27.06 18.23
C LEU A 130 -10.68 -27.07 19.68
N GLN A 131 -11.29 -28.19 20.10
CA GLN A 131 -11.76 -28.38 21.47
C GLN A 131 -10.58 -28.44 22.46
N ALA A 132 -9.50 -29.13 22.12
CA ALA A 132 -8.28 -29.19 22.93
C ALA A 132 -7.61 -27.82 23.07
N LEU A 133 -7.64 -27.01 22.00
CA LEU A 133 -7.20 -25.62 21.97
C LEU A 133 -8.20 -24.65 22.61
N ARG A 134 -9.32 -25.12 23.20
CA ARG A 134 -10.39 -24.26 23.74
C ARG A 134 -10.87 -23.19 22.75
N PHE A 135 -10.82 -23.49 21.46
CA PHE A 135 -11.09 -22.54 20.37
C PHE A 135 -10.23 -21.27 20.39
N THR A 136 -9.11 -21.25 21.13
CA THR A 136 -8.13 -20.16 21.09
C THR A 136 -7.16 -20.42 19.94
N LEU A 137 -7.54 -19.98 18.74
CA LEU A 137 -6.72 -20.03 17.52
C LEU A 137 -5.88 -18.78 17.32
N ASP A 138 -5.67 -17.98 18.36
CA ASP A 138 -4.81 -16.81 18.27
C ASP A 138 -3.38 -17.26 17.99
N VAL A 139 -2.96 -17.13 16.73
CA VAL A 139 -1.55 -17.25 16.33
C VAL A 139 -0.93 -15.89 16.61
N PRO A 140 -0.17 -15.72 17.71
CA PRO A 140 0.22 -14.38 18.19
C PRO A 140 1.05 -13.64 17.14
N ARG A 141 1.90 -14.38 16.41
CA ARG A 141 2.72 -13.88 15.31
C ARG A 141 1.87 -13.25 14.19
N VAL A 142 0.79 -13.91 13.76
CA VAL A 142 -0.06 -13.39 12.66
C VAL A 142 -0.82 -12.15 13.10
N SER A 143 -1.31 -12.14 14.34
CA SER A 143 -2.01 -10.98 14.92
C SER A 143 -1.08 -9.76 15.06
N GLU A 144 0.14 -9.99 15.54
CA GLU A 144 1.19 -8.96 15.66
C GLU A 144 1.57 -8.38 14.30
N VAL A 145 1.83 -9.25 13.31
CA VAL A 145 2.15 -8.83 11.94
C VAL A 145 1.00 -8.04 11.32
N ALA A 146 -0.25 -8.49 11.48
CA ALA A 146 -1.42 -7.76 11.00
C ALA A 146 -1.57 -6.38 11.68
N GLY A 147 -1.25 -6.28 12.97
CA GLY A 147 -1.18 -5.01 13.71
C GLY A 147 -0.14 -4.07 13.11
N ARG A 148 1.08 -4.58 12.88
CA ARG A 148 2.19 -3.82 12.27
C ARG A 148 1.88 -3.37 10.85
N VAL A 149 1.32 -4.24 10.01
CA VAL A 149 0.89 -3.91 8.63
C VAL A 149 -0.12 -2.77 8.63
N LYS A 150 -1.10 -2.78 9.54
CA LYS A 150 -2.08 -1.70 9.67
C LYS A 150 -1.43 -0.36 10.05
N GLN A 151 -0.42 -0.39 10.93
CA GLN A 151 0.32 0.82 11.32
C GLN A 151 1.12 1.39 10.15
N LEU A 152 1.88 0.53 9.45
CA LEU A 152 2.69 0.92 8.29
C LEU A 152 1.81 1.46 7.14
N LEU A 153 0.65 0.86 6.87
CA LEU A 153 -0.30 1.36 5.86
C LEU A 153 -0.88 2.74 6.21
N ALA A 154 -1.13 3.00 7.49
CA ALA A 154 -1.70 4.27 7.94
C ALA A 154 -0.67 5.40 7.93
N LYS A 155 0.58 5.08 8.28
CA LYS A 155 1.64 6.05 8.47
C LYS A 155 2.51 6.22 7.23
N ASP A 156 3.11 5.12 6.78
CA ASP A 156 4.24 5.18 5.85
C ASP A 156 3.78 5.19 4.40
N VAL A 157 2.68 4.53 4.06
CA VAL A 157 2.22 4.42 2.65
C VAL A 157 1.54 5.70 2.14
N GLN A 158 0.81 6.43 2.98
CA GLN A 158 0.01 7.60 2.56
C GLN A 158 0.85 8.74 2.00
N GLY A 159 2.11 8.88 2.45
CA GLY A 159 3.06 9.89 1.96
C GLY A 159 3.80 9.47 0.68
N THR A 160 3.46 8.32 0.10
CA THR A 160 4.19 7.75 -1.03
C THR A 160 3.35 7.71 -2.29
N ASP A 161 4.03 7.58 -3.44
CA ASP A 161 3.38 7.41 -4.73
C ASP A 161 2.81 5.98 -4.95
N ALA A 162 2.83 5.13 -3.92
CA ALA A 162 2.46 3.72 -4.05
C ALA A 162 1.05 3.53 -4.64
N TYR A 163 0.08 4.36 -4.24
CA TYR A 163 -1.29 4.31 -4.74
C TYR A 163 -1.45 4.63 -6.23
N PHE A 164 -0.49 5.35 -6.81
CA PHE A 164 -0.46 5.68 -8.23
C PHE A 164 0.23 4.60 -9.07
N LEU A 165 1.15 3.85 -8.47
CA LEU A 165 2.04 2.94 -9.18
C LEU A 165 1.65 1.47 -9.03
N TYR A 166 0.99 1.09 -7.93
CA TYR A 166 0.74 -0.30 -7.56
C TYR A 166 -0.73 -0.54 -7.20
N THR A 167 -1.17 -1.79 -7.33
CA THR A 167 -2.50 -2.21 -6.91
C THR A 167 -2.60 -2.28 -5.38
N PRO A 168 -3.81 -2.18 -4.80
CA PRO A 168 -3.97 -2.32 -3.35
C PRO A 168 -3.43 -3.65 -2.79
N SER A 169 -3.57 -4.75 -3.55
CA SER A 169 -3.01 -6.05 -3.18
C SER A 169 -1.47 -6.05 -3.20
N GLN A 170 -0.85 -5.45 -4.22
CA GLN A 170 0.61 -5.31 -4.29
C GLN A 170 1.17 -4.47 -3.14
N ILE A 171 0.50 -3.35 -2.82
CA ILE A 171 0.86 -2.48 -1.69
C ILE A 171 0.75 -3.26 -0.37
N CYS A 172 -0.33 -4.02 -0.17
CA CYS A 172 -0.50 -4.83 1.03
C CYS A 172 0.60 -5.88 1.18
N LEU A 173 0.96 -6.59 0.10
CA LEU A 173 2.04 -7.58 0.11
C LEU A 173 3.41 -6.93 0.39
N ALA A 174 3.66 -5.74 -0.15
CA ALA A 174 4.89 -4.99 0.11
C ALA A 174 5.00 -4.56 1.58
N VAL A 175 3.91 -4.06 2.17
CA VAL A 175 3.89 -3.70 3.60
C VAL A 175 4.03 -4.93 4.48
N TRP A 176 3.41 -6.05 4.12
CA TRP A 176 3.61 -7.31 4.82
C TRP A 176 5.08 -7.74 4.74
N LYS A 177 5.72 -7.63 3.56
CA LYS A 177 7.16 -7.91 3.42
C LYS A 177 8.01 -7.08 4.38
N ILE A 178 7.68 -5.80 4.56
CA ILE A 178 8.36 -4.90 5.52
C ILE A 178 8.11 -5.34 6.97
N ALA A 179 6.93 -5.86 7.28
CA ALA A 179 6.56 -6.30 8.62
C ALA A 179 7.17 -7.67 9.01
N ASP A 180 7.08 -8.67 8.12
CA ASP A 180 7.59 -10.03 8.28
C ASP A 180 7.76 -10.69 6.90
N ALA A 181 9.00 -10.71 6.40
CA ALA A 181 9.32 -11.26 5.08
C ALA A 181 9.24 -12.80 5.04
N GLU A 182 9.65 -13.49 6.11
CA GLU A 182 9.63 -14.94 6.18
C GLU A 182 8.21 -15.50 6.08
N LEU A 183 7.27 -14.87 6.80
CA LEU A 183 5.87 -15.26 6.79
C LEU A 183 5.24 -15.02 5.40
N LEU A 184 5.62 -13.93 4.74
CA LEU A 184 5.16 -13.64 3.38
C LEU A 184 5.72 -14.65 2.37
N ASP A 185 7.00 -15.01 2.46
CA ASP A 185 7.63 -15.95 1.54
C ASP A 185 7.01 -17.35 1.65
N ALA A 186 6.74 -17.81 2.88
CA ALA A 186 6.01 -19.05 3.13
C ALA A 186 4.58 -19.00 2.54
N TYR A 187 3.87 -17.88 2.72
CA TYR A 187 2.53 -17.69 2.16
C TYR A 187 2.54 -17.71 0.62
N LEU A 188 3.46 -16.98 -0.02
CA LEU A 188 3.57 -16.92 -1.48
C LEU A 188 3.95 -18.27 -2.07
N HIS A 189 4.86 -19.01 -1.43
CA HIS A 189 5.23 -20.36 -1.87
C HIS A 189 4.01 -21.30 -1.85
N ALA A 190 3.24 -21.31 -0.76
CA ALA A 190 2.04 -22.13 -0.64
C ALA A 190 0.96 -21.73 -1.67
N LYS A 191 0.72 -20.43 -1.87
CA LYS A 191 -0.30 -19.93 -2.79
C LYS A 191 0.03 -20.15 -4.27
N LEU A 192 1.30 -20.02 -4.65
CA LEU A 192 1.72 -20.30 -6.04
C LEU A 192 1.68 -21.80 -6.34
N ALA A 193 2.02 -22.65 -5.37
CA ALA A 193 1.89 -24.10 -5.52
C ALA A 193 0.42 -24.50 -5.76
N GLU A 194 -0.52 -23.90 -5.02
CA GLU A 194 -1.97 -24.13 -5.16
C GLU A 194 -2.50 -23.72 -6.55
N LEU A 195 -2.08 -22.56 -7.05
CA LEU A 195 -2.47 -22.09 -8.38
C LEU A 195 -1.91 -22.99 -9.49
N SER A 196 -0.77 -23.64 -9.25
CA SER A 196 -0.16 -24.59 -10.19
C SER A 196 -0.89 -25.95 -10.18
N THR A 197 -1.39 -26.40 -9.03
CA THR A 197 -2.10 -27.69 -8.90
C THR A 197 -3.55 -27.61 -9.40
N THR A 198 -4.24 -26.49 -9.16
CA THR A 198 -5.64 -26.28 -9.57
C THR A 198 -5.80 -26.30 -11.10
N SER A 199 -4.77 -25.93 -11.85
CA SER A 199 -4.77 -25.99 -13.32
C SER A 199 -4.77 -27.42 -13.90
N THR A 200 -4.51 -28.46 -13.09
CA THR A 200 -4.32 -29.83 -13.59
C THR A 200 -5.59 -30.71 -13.48
N SER A 201 -6.56 -30.36 -12.64
CA SER A 201 -7.68 -31.24 -12.28
C SER A 201 -8.98 -31.05 -13.09
N THR A 202 -9.04 -30.11 -14.03
CA THR A 202 -10.27 -29.86 -14.82
C THR A 202 -10.07 -30.21 -16.29
N THR A 203 -10.52 -31.40 -16.70
CA THR A 203 -10.77 -31.76 -18.10
C THR A 203 -11.86 -30.85 -18.68
N GLY A 204 -11.46 -29.79 -19.39
CA GLY A 204 -12.37 -28.90 -20.10
C GLY A 204 -11.66 -27.64 -20.61
N SER A 205 -11.38 -27.63 -21.91
CA SER A 205 -10.78 -26.56 -22.72
C SER A 205 -11.07 -25.12 -22.29
N GLY A 206 -10.01 -24.34 -22.01
CA GLY A 206 -10.07 -22.86 -21.96
C GLY A 206 -9.09 -22.17 -21.01
N SER A 207 -7.84 -22.01 -21.45
CA SER A 207 -6.81 -21.04 -21.01
C SER A 207 -6.61 -20.76 -19.50
N GLY A 208 -5.43 -21.11 -18.98
CA GLY A 208 -4.94 -20.50 -17.74
C GLY A 208 -3.80 -21.21 -17.03
N SER A 209 -2.79 -21.72 -17.75
CA SER A 209 -1.50 -21.98 -17.08
C SER A 209 -0.94 -20.64 -16.59
N LEU A 210 -0.42 -20.58 -15.36
CA LEU A 210 0.30 -19.40 -14.87
C LEU A 210 1.37 -19.01 -15.90
N PRO A 211 1.49 -17.73 -16.29
CA PRO A 211 2.55 -17.28 -17.18
C PRO A 211 3.91 -17.66 -16.60
N GLU A 212 4.79 -18.21 -17.45
CA GLU A 212 6.16 -18.52 -17.07
C GLU A 212 6.85 -17.25 -16.53
N GLY A 213 7.49 -17.34 -15.36
CA GLY A 213 8.10 -16.19 -14.69
C GLY A 213 7.15 -15.26 -13.90
N PHE A 214 5.84 -15.54 -13.84
CA PHE A 214 4.89 -14.72 -13.06
C PHE A 214 5.28 -14.59 -11.58
N ALA A 215 5.79 -15.68 -11.00
CA ALA A 215 6.25 -15.73 -9.61
C ALA A 215 7.38 -14.73 -9.33
N GLU A 216 8.36 -14.68 -10.23
CA GLU A 216 9.51 -13.77 -10.13
C GLU A 216 9.09 -12.34 -10.36
N GLN A 217 8.20 -12.09 -11.34
CA GLN A 217 7.65 -10.76 -11.58
C GLN A 217 6.85 -10.25 -10.38
N LEU A 218 6.03 -11.08 -9.74
CA LEU A 218 5.27 -10.72 -8.55
C LEU A 218 6.23 -10.35 -7.41
N ARG A 219 7.24 -11.18 -7.14
CA ARG A 219 8.26 -10.90 -6.12
C ARG A 219 9.01 -9.60 -6.42
N SER A 220 9.45 -9.40 -7.65
CA SER A 220 10.11 -8.16 -8.07
C SER A 220 9.20 -6.94 -7.85
N THR A 221 7.92 -7.03 -8.22
CA THR A 221 6.97 -5.93 -8.06
C THR A 221 6.74 -5.58 -6.59
N VAL A 222 6.60 -6.61 -5.74
CA VAL A 222 6.47 -6.45 -4.28
C VAL A 222 7.73 -5.81 -3.70
N ASP A 223 8.91 -6.20 -4.19
CA ASP A 223 10.19 -5.66 -3.76
C ASP A 223 10.38 -4.21 -4.17
N ASP A 224 9.99 -3.86 -5.39
CA ASP A 224 10.03 -2.49 -5.90
C ASP A 224 9.09 -1.59 -5.10
N CYS A 225 7.90 -2.08 -4.77
CA CYS A 225 6.94 -1.37 -3.92
C CYS A 225 7.45 -1.23 -2.48
N ALA A 226 8.04 -2.28 -1.92
CA ALA A 226 8.62 -2.23 -0.57
C ALA A 226 9.81 -1.25 -0.51
N ARG A 227 10.66 -1.23 -1.56
CA ARG A 227 11.73 -0.23 -1.69
C ARG A 227 11.16 1.17 -1.83
N LEU A 228 10.09 1.37 -2.59
CA LEU A 228 9.43 2.68 -2.66
C LEU A 228 8.97 3.13 -1.26
N ILE A 229 8.26 2.30 -0.52
CA ILE A 229 7.72 2.66 0.80
C ILE A 229 8.84 2.97 1.79
N THR A 230 9.92 2.18 1.79
CA THR A 230 11.05 2.35 2.71
C THR A 230 12.01 3.48 2.31
N THR A 231 12.15 3.75 1.01
CA THR A 231 13.06 4.77 0.46
C THR A 231 12.39 6.14 0.37
N THR A 232 11.05 6.19 0.29
CA THR A 232 10.33 7.47 0.19
C THR A 232 10.63 8.31 1.42
N TYR A 233 11.35 9.41 1.15
CA TYR A 233 11.85 10.45 2.04
C TYR A 233 11.02 10.61 3.31
N HIS A 234 11.23 9.81 4.34
CA HIS A 234 10.96 10.24 5.70
C HIS A 234 12.06 11.24 6.05
N ASP A 235 11.97 12.46 5.52
CA ASP A 235 12.82 13.55 5.95
C ASP A 235 12.65 13.61 7.48
N PRO A 236 13.69 13.30 8.28
CA PRO A 236 13.59 13.37 9.72
C PRO A 236 13.09 14.77 10.08
N ASP A 237 12.34 14.92 11.17
CA ASP A 237 11.92 16.24 11.64
C ASP A 237 13.11 17.01 12.22
N ASP A 238 14.08 17.28 11.36
CA ASP A 238 15.35 17.89 11.65
C ASP A 238 15.28 19.38 11.38
N LYS A 239 16.14 20.10 12.09
CA LYS A 239 16.27 21.55 11.93
C LYS A 239 16.66 21.94 10.49
N ALA A 240 17.35 21.06 9.76
CA ALA A 240 17.74 21.28 8.36
C ALA A 240 16.52 21.23 7.43
N SER A 241 15.70 20.20 7.56
CA SER A 241 14.49 19.95 6.78
C SER A 241 13.46 21.06 6.99
N ARG A 242 13.26 21.49 8.25
CA ARG A 242 12.44 22.66 8.59
C ARG A 242 12.96 23.96 7.97
N LYS A 243 14.27 24.16 7.89
CA LYS A 243 14.85 25.33 7.21
C LYS A 243 14.59 25.30 5.70
N VAL A 244 14.70 24.13 5.06
CA VAL A 244 14.39 23.96 3.64
C VAL A 244 12.92 24.27 3.39
N LEU A 245 12.03 23.67 4.18
CA LEU A 245 10.59 23.91 4.06
C LEU A 245 10.22 25.39 4.28
N ASN A 246 10.82 26.06 5.27
CA ASN A 246 10.60 27.48 5.50
C ASN A 246 11.07 28.35 4.31
N ARG A 247 12.13 27.94 3.60
CA ARG A 247 12.55 28.63 2.36
C ARG A 247 11.53 28.41 1.24
N ILE A 248 11.04 27.17 1.07
CA ILE A 248 10.02 26.83 0.07
C ILE A 248 8.70 27.57 0.36
N SER A 249 8.28 27.62 1.63
CA SER A 249 7.09 28.37 2.05
C SER A 249 7.21 29.86 1.77
N LYS A 250 8.38 30.47 2.04
CA LYS A 250 8.63 31.88 1.67
C LYS A 250 8.54 32.12 0.17
N LYS A 251 9.07 31.20 -0.65
CA LYS A 251 8.92 31.25 -2.11
C LYS A 251 7.44 31.15 -2.51
N LEU A 252 6.70 30.20 -1.93
CA LEU A 252 5.28 30.00 -2.20
C LEU A 252 4.46 31.25 -1.90
N MET A 253 4.71 31.93 -0.78
CA MET A 253 4.01 33.17 -0.43
C MET A 253 4.21 34.28 -1.49
N VAL A 254 5.33 34.27 -2.20
CA VAL A 254 5.66 35.27 -3.22
C VAL A 254 5.08 34.88 -4.59
N CYS A 255 5.01 33.59 -4.92
CA CYS A 255 4.57 33.11 -6.23
C CYS A 255 3.14 32.57 -6.26
N ALA A 256 2.40 32.62 -5.14
CA ALA A 256 1.02 32.15 -5.07
C ALA A 256 0.08 33.06 -5.86
N ASP A 257 -0.83 32.43 -6.61
CA ASP A 257 -1.85 33.10 -7.42
C ASP A 257 -2.90 33.76 -6.49
N PRO A 258 -3.01 35.10 -6.45
CA PRO A 258 -3.84 35.82 -5.49
C PRO A 258 -5.33 35.47 -5.63
N ASP A 259 -5.78 35.13 -6.84
CA ASP A 259 -7.17 34.78 -7.13
C ASP A 259 -7.54 33.38 -6.60
N LYS A 260 -6.54 32.55 -6.26
CA LYS A 260 -6.74 31.18 -5.76
C LYS A 260 -6.36 30.99 -4.29
N ILE A 261 -5.83 32.02 -3.65
CA ILE A 261 -5.51 32.00 -2.20
C ILE A 261 -6.81 32.16 -1.40
N ASP A 262 -7.72 33.01 -1.85
CA ASP A 262 -9.03 33.18 -1.21
C ASP A 262 -10.06 32.24 -1.84
N ILE A 263 -10.21 31.06 -1.24
CA ILE A 263 -11.20 30.05 -1.65
C ILE A 263 -12.63 30.38 -1.21
N VAL A 264 -12.84 31.51 -0.52
CA VAL A 264 -14.15 31.96 -0.01
C VAL A 264 -14.69 33.15 -0.80
N ALA A 265 -13.82 33.88 -1.52
CA ALA A 265 -14.16 35.06 -2.33
C ALA A 265 -14.97 34.74 -3.60
#